data_AF-A0A848W3I0-F1
#
_entry.id   AF-A0A848W3I0-F1
#
_cell.length_a   1.000
_cell.length_b   1.000
_cell.length_c   1.000
_cell.angle_alpha   90.00
_cell.angle_beta   90.00
_cell.angle_gamma   90.00
#
_symmetry.space_group_name_H-M   'P 1'
#
loop_
_entity.id
_entity.type
_entity.pdbx_description
1 polymer ?
#
loop_
_entity_poly.entity_id
_entity_poly.type
_entity_poly.pdbx_seq_one_letter_code
_entity_poly.pdbx_strand_id
1 'polypeptide(L)'
;MLRLKQELDGLSRYITRARQEVAAIDRPAEQTDDFESMGDQMHAVVKATESATETIMEAMESNGAVVAQLREKIEDPELIGLLDKLNENASDVFEACSFQDITGQRVGRVAKSITFVEERVETLKHLLGEQETAEVEVAGEEISEEDALLNGPQLDGEGLSQDDIDSLFD
;
A
#
# COMPACT_ATOMS: atom_id res chain seq x y z
N MET A 1 -12.31 -45.21 -29.35
CA MET A 1 -12.06 -45.24 -27.88
C MET A 1 -10.70 -44.65 -27.49
N LEU A 2 -9.57 -45.08 -28.07
CA LEU A 2 -8.24 -44.63 -27.64
C LEU A 2 -8.03 -43.09 -27.73
N ARG A 3 -8.49 -42.47 -28.83
CA ARG A 3 -8.41 -41.03 -29.06
C ARG A 3 -9.18 -40.20 -28.03
N LEU A 4 -10.41 -40.62 -27.71
CA LEU A 4 -11.26 -39.96 -26.71
C LEU A 4 -10.63 -40.05 -25.31
N LYS A 5 -9.98 -41.18 -24.98
CA LYS A 5 -9.25 -41.35 -23.73
C LYS A 5 -8.04 -40.42 -23.63
N GLN A 6 -7.31 -40.24 -24.73
CA GLN A 6 -6.19 -39.29 -24.80
C GLN A 6 -6.65 -37.83 -24.68
N GLU A 7 -7.76 -37.47 -25.31
CA GLU A 7 -8.35 -36.13 -25.21
C GLU A 7 -8.83 -35.83 -23.79
N LEU A 8 -9.48 -36.79 -23.12
CA LEU A 8 -9.93 -36.67 -21.72
C LEU A 8 -8.75 -36.54 -20.74
N ASP A 9 -7.71 -37.34 -20.93
CA ASP A 9 -6.48 -37.30 -20.13
C ASP A 9 -5.72 -35.97 -20.33
N GLY A 10 -5.75 -35.43 -21.55
CA GLY A 10 -5.26 -34.07 -21.83
C GLY A 10 -6.03 -32.98 -21.08
N LEU A 11 -7.37 -33.06 -21.09
CA LEU A 11 -8.22 -32.11 -20.36
C LEU A 11 -7.99 -32.17 -18.85
N SER A 12 -7.88 -33.38 -18.29
CA SER A 12 -7.61 -33.58 -16.87
C SER A 12 -6.29 -32.95 -16.45
N ARG A 13 -5.21 -33.17 -17.22
CA ARG A 13 -3.92 -32.49 -16.95
C ARG A 13 -4.03 -30.97 -16.99
N TYR A 14 -4.81 -30.43 -17.92
CA TYR A 14 -5.00 -28.99 -18.04
C TYR A 14 -5.73 -28.42 -16.81
N ILE A 15 -6.78 -29.09 -16.33
CA ILE A 15 -7.52 -28.70 -15.12
C ILE A 15 -6.60 -28.76 -13.89
N THR A 16 -5.81 -29.82 -13.73
CA THR A 16 -4.85 -29.93 -12.61
C THR A 16 -3.84 -28.79 -12.63
N ARG A 17 -3.30 -28.44 -13.80
CA ARG A 17 -2.39 -27.31 -13.95
C ARG A 17 -3.07 -25.98 -13.63
N ALA A 18 -4.30 -25.77 -14.09
CA ALA A 18 -5.06 -24.56 -13.78
C ALA A 18 -5.32 -24.42 -12.27
N ARG A 19 -5.63 -25.51 -11.57
CA ARG A 19 -5.75 -25.53 -10.10
C ARG A 19 -4.45 -25.11 -9.41
N GLN A 20 -3.30 -25.59 -9.91
CA GLN A 20 -1.99 -25.21 -9.37
C GLN A 20 -1.66 -23.73 -9.57
N GLU A 21 -1.91 -23.19 -10.76
CA GLU A 21 -1.66 -21.78 -11.06
C GLU A 21 -2.58 -20.87 -10.24
N VAL A 22 -3.85 -21.24 -10.05
CA VAL A 22 -4.81 -20.49 -9.22
C VAL A 22 -4.42 -20.55 -7.73
N ALA A 23 -4.07 -21.72 -7.21
CA ALA A 23 -3.64 -21.88 -5.82
C ALA A 23 -2.35 -21.09 -5.52
N ALA A 24 -1.46 -20.95 -6.50
CA ALA A 24 -0.25 -20.15 -6.34
C ALA A 24 -0.52 -18.64 -6.24
N ILE A 25 -1.53 -18.12 -6.96
CA ILE A 25 -1.92 -16.71 -6.90
C ILE A 25 -2.72 -16.41 -5.63
N ASP A 26 -3.52 -17.37 -5.18
CA ASP A 26 -4.38 -17.25 -3.99
C ASP A 26 -3.63 -17.37 -2.67
N ARG A 27 -2.34 -17.71 -2.67
CA ARG A 27 -1.59 -17.90 -1.44
C ARG A 27 -1.60 -16.60 -0.63
N PRO A 28 -2.22 -16.56 0.56
CA PRO A 28 -1.97 -15.47 1.49
C PRO A 28 -0.48 -15.54 1.84
N ALA A 29 0.26 -14.47 1.59
CA ALA A 29 1.64 -14.37 2.07
C ALA A 29 1.61 -14.73 3.56
N GLU A 30 2.41 -15.72 3.95
CA GLU A 30 2.40 -16.24 5.30
C GLU A 30 2.60 -15.10 6.32
N GLN A 31 1.66 -14.97 7.26
CA GLN A 31 1.80 -14.29 8.56
C GLN A 31 1.77 -12.74 8.61
N THR A 32 0.82 -12.07 7.93
CA THR A 32 0.33 -10.78 8.44
C THR A 32 -1.20 -10.77 8.45
N ASP A 33 -1.75 -10.95 9.65
CA ASP A 33 -3.13 -11.38 9.92
C ASP A 33 -4.18 -10.24 9.91
N ASP A 34 -3.90 -9.09 9.25
CA ASP A 34 -4.80 -7.91 9.32
C ASP A 34 -5.30 -7.37 7.98
N PHE A 35 -4.81 -7.88 6.85
CA PHE A 35 -5.30 -7.46 5.53
C PHE A 35 -6.11 -8.56 4.85
N GLU A 36 -7.40 -8.31 4.62
CA GLU A 36 -8.31 -9.26 3.94
C GLU A 36 -7.95 -9.47 2.46
N SER A 37 -7.29 -8.51 1.80
CA SER A 37 -6.82 -8.61 0.41
C SER A 37 -5.58 -7.75 0.11
N MET A 38 -4.86 -8.06 -0.99
CA MET A 38 -3.77 -7.23 -1.48
C MET A 38 -4.29 -5.91 -2.08
N GLY A 39 -5.52 -5.90 -2.58
CA GLY A 39 -6.24 -4.67 -2.92
C GLY A 39 -6.37 -3.71 -1.75
N ASP A 40 -6.75 -4.21 -0.57
CA ASP A 40 -6.92 -3.41 0.65
C ASP A 40 -5.57 -2.87 1.16
N GLN A 41 -4.51 -3.68 1.09
CA GLN A 41 -3.14 -3.22 1.39
C GLN A 41 -2.73 -2.02 0.53
N MET A 42 -2.96 -2.11 -0.78
CA MET A 42 -2.63 -1.02 -1.69
C MET A 42 -3.49 0.22 -1.43
N HIS A 43 -4.76 0.06 -1.05
CA HIS A 43 -5.61 1.18 -0.63
C HIS A 43 -5.13 1.84 0.66
N ALA A 44 -4.70 1.06 1.66
CA ALA A 44 -4.12 1.59 2.89
C ALA A 44 -2.85 2.39 2.62
N VAL A 45 -1.97 1.93 1.72
CA VAL A 45 -0.78 2.69 1.29
C VAL A 45 -1.17 4.03 0.68
N VAL A 46 -2.14 4.06 -0.24
CA VAL A 46 -2.60 5.32 -0.84
C VAL A 46 -3.09 6.29 0.24
N LYS A 47 -3.98 5.83 1.12
CA LYS A 47 -4.54 6.65 2.21
C LYS A 47 -3.46 7.17 3.16
N ALA A 48 -2.53 6.32 3.58
CA ALA A 48 -1.43 6.71 4.46
C ALA A 48 -0.54 7.79 3.80
N THR A 49 -0.25 7.66 2.51
CA THR A 49 0.54 8.68 1.78
C THR A 49 -0.20 10.00 1.57
N GLU A 50 -1.52 9.96 1.38
CA GLU A 50 -2.37 11.17 1.34
C GLU A 50 -2.35 11.90 2.68
N SER A 51 -2.60 11.18 3.78
CA SER A 51 -2.61 11.75 5.14
C SER A 51 -1.25 12.32 5.55
N ALA A 52 -0.15 11.63 5.23
CA ALA A 52 1.19 12.15 5.47
C ALA A 52 1.45 13.44 4.68
N THR A 53 0.96 13.52 3.44
CA THR A 53 1.11 14.73 2.60
C THR A 53 0.31 15.90 3.16
N GLU A 54 -0.92 15.66 3.60
CA GLU A 54 -1.76 16.67 4.27
C GLU A 54 -1.05 17.22 5.53
N THR A 55 -0.53 16.33 6.37
CA THR A 55 0.23 16.70 7.57
C THR A 55 1.44 17.58 7.25
N ILE A 56 2.19 17.25 6.18
CA ILE A 56 3.34 18.05 5.73
C ILE A 56 2.89 19.45 5.28
N MET A 57 1.81 19.52 4.49
CA MET A 57 1.29 20.81 4.00
C MET A 57 0.80 21.69 5.14
N GLU A 58 0.03 21.14 6.08
CA GLU A 58 -0.43 21.86 7.28
C GLU A 58 0.73 22.38 8.13
N ALA A 59 1.79 21.57 8.32
CA ALA A 59 2.98 21.99 9.03
C ALA A 59 3.69 23.16 8.31
N MET A 60 3.76 23.15 6.98
CA MET A 60 4.32 24.27 6.20
C MET A 60 3.46 25.53 6.28
N GLU A 61 2.13 25.41 6.26
CA GLU A 61 1.22 26.55 6.45
C GLU A 61 1.39 27.18 7.85
N SER A 62 1.47 26.34 8.89
CA SER A 62 1.74 26.77 10.26
C SER A 62 3.08 27.50 10.37
N ASN A 63 4.13 26.98 9.72
CA ASN A 63 5.42 27.65 9.63
C ASN A 63 5.31 29.01 8.93
N GLY A 64 4.54 29.11 7.84
CA GLY A 64 4.26 30.37 7.15
C GLY A 64 3.60 31.41 8.06
N ALA A 65 2.66 31.00 8.91
CA ALA A 65 2.04 31.89 9.90
C ALA A 65 3.04 32.40 10.95
N VAL A 66 3.98 31.55 11.40
CA VAL A 66 5.07 31.96 12.30
C VAL A 66 6.02 32.95 11.61
N VAL A 67 6.39 32.68 10.36
CA VAL A 67 7.23 33.57 9.53
C VAL A 67 6.57 34.94 9.36
N ALA A 68 5.26 34.98 9.10
CA ALA A 68 4.51 36.23 9.00
C ALA A 68 4.56 37.05 10.30
N GLN A 69 4.36 36.40 11.46
CA GLN A 69 4.47 37.06 12.77
C GLN A 69 5.89 37.58 13.06
N LEU A 70 6.92 36.86 12.62
CA LEU A 70 8.31 37.31 12.75
C LEU A 70 8.61 38.51 11.86
N ARG A 71 8.06 38.54 10.65
CA ARG A 71 8.24 39.64 9.70
C ARG A 71 7.72 40.98 10.24
N GLU A 72 6.68 40.97 11.06
CA GLU A 72 6.15 42.19 11.70
C GLU A 72 7.07 42.75 12.80
N LYS A 73 7.98 41.94 13.34
CA LYS A 73 8.82 42.28 14.50
C LYS A 73 10.28 42.56 14.13
N ILE A 74 10.69 42.22 12.91
CA ILE A 74 12.07 42.29 12.46
C ILE A 74 12.19 43.37 11.38
N GLU A 75 13.10 44.33 11.59
CA GLU A 75 13.41 45.39 10.63
C GLU A 75 14.76 45.16 9.91
N ASP A 76 15.56 44.19 10.37
CA ASP A 76 16.87 43.88 9.79
C ASP A 76 16.71 43.32 8.36
N PRO A 77 17.26 43.98 7.33
CA PRO A 77 17.14 43.55 5.95
C PRO A 77 17.70 42.15 5.66
N GLU A 78 18.77 41.74 6.36
CA GLU A 78 19.37 40.41 6.16
C GLU A 78 18.44 39.33 6.70
N LEU A 79 17.87 39.54 7.89
CA LEU A 79 16.91 38.63 8.49
C LEU A 79 15.60 38.56 7.70
N ILE A 80 15.13 39.70 7.17
CA ILE A 80 13.97 39.71 6.26
C ILE A 80 14.23 38.86 5.01
N GLY A 81 15.43 38.94 4.43
CA GLY A 81 15.81 38.10 3.30
C GLY A 81 15.78 36.60 3.61
N LEU A 82 16.15 36.20 4.84
CA LEU A 82 16.03 34.81 5.29
C LEU A 82 14.56 34.37 5.45
N LEU A 83 13.68 35.25 5.93
CA LEU A 83 12.24 34.97 6.01
C LEU A 83 11.61 34.81 4.63
N ASP A 84 12.03 35.63 3.65
CA ASP A 84 11.61 35.47 2.25
C ASP A 84 12.06 34.11 1.69
N LYS A 85 13.30 33.70 1.99
CA LYS A 85 13.81 32.39 1.57
C LYS A 85 13.03 31.21 2.19
N LEU A 86 12.57 31.34 3.44
CA LEU A 86 11.72 30.33 4.06
C LEU A 86 10.37 30.18 3.34
N ASN A 87 9.76 31.29 2.91
CA ASN A 87 8.51 31.25 2.14
C ASN A 87 8.69 30.66 0.74
N GLU A 88 9.81 30.95 0.08
CA GLU A 88 10.17 30.30 -1.20
C GLU A 88 10.29 28.78 -1.01
N ASN A 89 11.03 28.33 0.00
CA ASN A 89 11.18 26.91 0.27
C ASN A 89 9.84 26.23 0.59
N ALA A 90 8.94 26.89 1.33
CA ALA A 90 7.60 26.38 1.60
C ALA A 90 6.79 26.23 0.29
N SER A 91 6.93 27.18 -0.64
CA SER A 91 6.29 27.10 -1.96
C SER A 91 6.80 25.91 -2.78
N ASP A 92 8.12 25.66 -2.77
CA ASP A 92 8.72 24.50 -3.42
C ASP A 92 8.20 23.17 -2.84
N VAL A 93 7.98 23.11 -1.52
CA VAL A 93 7.39 21.94 -0.86
C VAL A 93 5.93 21.74 -1.29
N PHE A 94 5.10 22.79 -1.33
CA PHE A 94 3.72 22.68 -1.82
C PHE A 94 3.66 22.20 -3.26
N GLU A 95 4.54 22.71 -4.14
CA GLU A 95 4.61 22.24 -5.52
C GLU A 95 5.02 20.77 -5.60
N ALA A 96 6.02 20.36 -4.82
CA ALA A 96 6.46 18.96 -4.78
C ALA A 96 5.34 18.02 -4.28
N CYS A 97 4.63 18.41 -3.21
CA CYS A 97 3.50 17.66 -2.66
C CYS A 97 2.32 17.59 -3.63
N SER A 98 2.12 18.57 -4.52
CA SER A 98 1.04 18.54 -5.52
C SER A 98 1.13 17.36 -6.50
N PHE A 99 2.33 16.80 -6.73
CA PHE A 99 2.51 15.59 -7.53
C PHE A 99 1.97 14.32 -6.87
N GLN A 100 1.71 14.36 -5.55
CA GLN A 100 1.13 13.23 -4.84
C GLN A 100 -0.28 12.92 -5.35
N ASP A 101 -1.11 13.90 -5.71
CA ASP A 101 -2.46 13.66 -6.23
C ASP A 101 -2.43 12.76 -7.48
N ILE A 102 -1.54 13.07 -8.43
CA ILE A 102 -1.37 12.26 -9.65
C ILE A 102 -0.85 10.86 -9.31
N THR A 103 0.02 10.76 -8.31
CA THR A 103 0.59 9.49 -7.86
C THR A 103 -0.50 8.64 -7.18
N GLY A 104 -1.26 9.20 -6.25
CA GLY A 104 -2.39 8.56 -5.57
C GLY A 104 -3.43 8.07 -6.57
N GLN A 105 -3.80 8.87 -7.57
CA GLN A 105 -4.71 8.44 -8.63
C GLN A 105 -4.16 7.27 -9.48
N ARG A 106 -2.85 7.27 -9.78
CA ARG A 106 -2.21 6.18 -10.54
C ARG A 106 -2.16 4.89 -9.73
N VAL A 107 -1.69 4.97 -8.49
CA VAL A 107 -1.62 3.82 -7.58
C VAL A 107 -3.02 3.30 -7.29
N GLY A 108 -4.00 4.18 -7.05
CA GLY A 108 -5.40 3.79 -6.86
C GLY A 108 -6.01 3.07 -8.08
N ARG A 109 -5.57 3.36 -9.31
CA ARG A 109 -5.97 2.55 -10.49
C ARG A 109 -5.31 1.17 -10.52
N VAL A 110 -4.06 1.08 -10.07
CA VAL A 110 -3.36 -0.21 -9.92
C VAL A 110 -4.07 -1.05 -8.84
N ALA A 111 -4.37 -0.48 -7.68
CA ALA A 111 -5.12 -1.13 -6.60
C ALA A 111 -6.44 -1.72 -7.11
N LYS A 112 -7.26 -0.93 -7.82
CA LYS A 112 -8.50 -1.41 -8.46
C LYS A 112 -8.28 -2.57 -9.44
N SER A 113 -7.16 -2.57 -10.15
CA SER A 113 -6.83 -3.63 -11.10
C SER A 113 -6.43 -4.92 -10.37
N ILE A 114 -5.74 -4.81 -9.24
CA ILE A 114 -5.41 -5.94 -8.35
C ILE A 114 -6.70 -6.54 -7.78
N THR A 115 -7.60 -5.70 -7.22
CA THR A 115 -8.91 -6.17 -6.74
C THR A 115 -9.71 -6.88 -7.81
N PHE A 116 -9.70 -6.38 -9.05
CA PHE A 116 -10.36 -7.05 -10.17
C PHE A 116 -9.75 -8.44 -10.47
N VAL A 117 -8.43 -8.57 -10.37
CA VAL A 117 -7.75 -9.87 -10.54
C VAL A 117 -8.12 -10.82 -9.40
N GLU A 118 -8.10 -10.35 -8.15
CA GLU A 118 -8.51 -11.14 -6.97
C GLU A 118 -9.93 -11.71 -7.13
N GLU A 119 -10.91 -10.89 -7.53
CA GLU A 119 -12.28 -11.36 -7.77
C GLU A 119 -12.35 -12.46 -8.85
N ARG A 120 -11.49 -12.40 -9.87
CA ARG A 120 -11.46 -13.40 -10.94
C ARG A 120 -10.77 -14.68 -10.48
N VAL A 121 -9.72 -14.58 -9.68
CA VAL A 121 -9.07 -15.73 -9.03
C VAL A 121 -10.08 -16.45 -8.13
N GLU A 122 -10.85 -15.71 -7.33
CA GLU A 122 -11.91 -16.28 -6.48
C GLU A 122 -12.99 -16.98 -7.31
N THR A 123 -13.43 -16.35 -8.41
CA THR A 123 -14.36 -16.98 -9.35
C THR A 123 -13.79 -18.29 -9.93
N LEU A 124 -12.50 -18.32 -10.28
CA LEU A 124 -11.83 -19.50 -10.83
C LEU A 124 -11.68 -20.62 -9.79
N LYS A 125 -11.41 -20.29 -8.52
CA LYS A 125 -11.39 -21.25 -7.41
C LYS A 125 -12.73 -21.96 -7.28
N HIS A 126 -13.83 -21.19 -7.24
CA HIS A 126 -15.19 -21.76 -7.20
C HIS A 126 -15.46 -22.71 -8.39
N LEU A 127 -15.03 -22.35 -9.60
CA LEU A 127 -15.26 -23.17 -10.80
C LEU A 127 -14.38 -24.42 -10.86
N LEU A 128 -13.14 -24.34 -10.39
CA LEU A 128 -12.18 -25.44 -10.42
C LEU A 128 -12.34 -26.39 -9.23
N GLY A 129 -13.09 -26.00 -8.20
CA GLY A 129 -13.34 -26.77 -6.98
C GLY A 129 -12.41 -26.35 -5.85
N GLU A 130 -12.97 -25.61 -4.88
CA GLU A 130 -12.23 -25.01 -3.76
C GLU A 130 -11.37 -26.00 -2.97
N GLN A 131 -11.91 -27.17 -2.65
CA GLN A 131 -11.19 -28.21 -1.90
C GLN A 131 -9.99 -28.74 -2.70
N GLU A 132 -10.16 -28.85 -4.02
CA GLU A 132 -9.14 -29.41 -4.90
C GLU A 132 -8.04 -28.38 -5.24
N THR A 133 -8.33 -27.08 -5.10
CA THR A 133 -7.32 -26.00 -5.14
C THR A 133 -6.60 -25.85 -3.81
N ALA A 134 -7.30 -26.00 -2.67
CA ALA A 134 -6.70 -25.86 -1.34
C ALA A 134 -5.74 -27.01 -0.98
N GLU A 135 -5.98 -28.21 -1.53
CA GLU A 135 -5.09 -29.37 -1.36
C GLU A 135 -3.81 -29.31 -2.20
N VAL A 136 -3.65 -28.30 -3.06
CA VAL A 136 -2.44 -28.14 -3.87
C VAL A 136 -1.30 -27.61 -3.00
N GLU A 137 -0.25 -28.42 -2.82
CA GLU A 137 1.01 -27.95 -2.28
C GLU A 137 1.70 -27.02 -3.28
N VAL A 138 1.83 -25.74 -2.93
CA VAL A 138 2.62 -24.75 -3.67
C VAL A 138 3.93 -24.53 -2.94
N ALA A 139 5.07 -24.66 -3.63
CA ALA A 139 6.36 -24.32 -3.05
C ALA A 139 6.37 -22.84 -2.59
N GLY A 140 6.70 -22.59 -1.32
CA GLY A 140 6.83 -21.23 -0.80
C GLY A 140 8.05 -20.53 -1.35
N GLU A 141 7.92 -19.24 -1.64
CA GLU A 141 9.08 -18.36 -1.76
C GLU A 141 9.60 -18.10 -0.34
N GLU A 142 10.90 -18.32 -0.11
CA GLU A 142 11.53 -17.95 1.16
C GLU A 142 11.56 -16.43 1.26
N ILE A 143 10.84 -15.88 2.24
CA ILE A 143 10.90 -14.46 2.58
C ILE A 143 12.29 -14.19 3.16
N SER A 144 13.01 -13.20 2.61
CA SER A 144 14.32 -12.84 3.13
C SER A 144 14.20 -12.14 4.49
N GLU A 145 15.27 -12.16 5.30
CA GLU A 145 15.29 -11.40 6.58
C GLU A 145 15.06 -9.90 6.37
N GLU A 146 15.44 -9.36 5.20
CA GLU A 146 15.23 -7.94 4.86
C GLU A 146 13.75 -7.65 4.53
N ASP A 147 13.09 -8.54 3.78
CA ASP A 147 11.66 -8.43 3.48
C ASP A 147 10.81 -8.57 4.73
N ALA A 148 11.24 -9.39 5.70
CA ALA A 148 10.56 -9.56 6.99
C ALA A 148 10.57 -8.30 7.88
N LEU A 149 11.45 -7.33 7.61
CA LEU A 149 11.50 -6.06 8.33
C LEU A 149 10.56 -5.00 7.73
N LEU A 150 10.06 -5.22 6.52
CA LEU A 150 9.14 -4.30 5.84
C LEU A 150 7.74 -4.48 6.40
N ASN A 151 7.40 -3.65 7.38
CA ASN A 151 6.03 -3.57 7.89
C ASN A 151 5.23 -2.61 7.01
N GLY A 152 4.04 -3.03 6.60
CA GLY A 152 3.08 -2.16 5.90
C GLY A 152 2.57 -1.03 6.79
N PRO A 153 1.85 -0.04 6.22
CA PRO A 153 1.17 0.97 7.02
C PRO A 153 0.19 0.31 8.00
N GLN A 154 0.20 0.77 9.26
CA GLN A 154 -0.76 0.31 10.27
C GLN A 154 -2.18 0.69 9.88
N LEU A 155 -3.13 -0.22 10.10
CA LEU A 155 -4.55 0.03 9.88
C LEU A 155 -5.15 0.91 10.98
N ASP A 156 -6.29 1.53 10.67
CA ASP A 156 -7.04 2.34 11.64
C ASP A 156 -7.42 1.48 12.86
N GLY A 157 -6.80 1.74 14.02
CA GLY A 157 -7.02 1.01 15.28
C GLY A 157 -5.89 0.05 15.69
N GLU A 158 -4.94 -0.23 14.79
CA GLU A 158 -3.76 -1.10 15.00
C GLU A 158 -2.51 -0.31 15.43
N GLY A 159 -2.62 1.03 15.50
CA GLY A 159 -1.53 1.91 15.93
C GLY A 159 -1.34 1.91 17.44
N LEU A 160 -0.09 2.09 17.89
CA LEU A 160 0.16 2.44 19.29
C LEU A 160 -0.56 3.74 19.60
N SER A 161 -1.40 3.72 20.64
CA SER A 161 -2.06 4.96 21.08
C SER A 161 -1.01 5.91 21.66
N GLN A 162 -1.33 7.21 21.69
CA GLN A 162 -0.45 8.19 22.33
C GLN A 162 -0.20 7.82 23.81
N ASP A 163 -1.18 7.23 24.48
CA ASP A 163 -1.06 6.72 25.85
C ASP A 163 -0.04 5.56 25.93
N ASP A 164 -0.01 4.68 24.93
CA ASP A 164 0.98 3.59 24.83
C ASP A 164 2.40 4.14 24.59
N ILE A 165 2.53 5.18 23.76
CA ILE A 165 3.81 5.85 23.49
C ILE A 165 4.33 6.53 24.76
N ASP A 166 3.47 7.28 25.45
CA ASP A 166 3.84 8.03 26.65
C ASP A 166 4.30 7.06 27.77
N SER A 167 3.70 5.87 27.87
CA SER A 167 4.10 4.83 28.83
C SER A 167 5.51 4.24 28.63
N LEU A 168 6.11 4.43 27.46
CA LEU A 168 7.48 3.97 27.16
C LEU A 168 8.56 4.96 27.60
N PHE A 169 8.19 6.21 27.90
CA PHE A 169 9.11 7.29 28.26
C PHE A 169 8.97 7.77 29.72
N ASP A 170 8.05 7.17 30.50
CA ASP A 170 7.89 7.31 31.97
C ASP A 170 8.58 6.16 32.75
#